data_AF-A0A414C9M2-F1
#
_entry.id   AF-A0A414C9M2-F1
#
_cell.length_a   1.000
_cell.length_b   1.000
_cell.length_c   1.000
_cell.angle_alpha   90.00
_cell.angle_beta   90.00
_cell.angle_gamma   90.00
#
_symmetry.space_group_name_H-M   'P 1'
#
loop_
_entity.id
_entity.type
_entity.pdbx_description
1 polymer ?
#
loop_
_entity_poly.entity_id
_entity_poly.type
_entity_poly.pdbx_seq_one_letter_code
_entity_poly.pdbx_strand_id
1 'polypeptide(L)'
;MLDPLIPTPASPVQPLSRWTLPRVKKATVEIDGIECDAFICKANGYAYGLPDGFSTGAMMNLNLSDNRAIADFVERYGLPVSPYANQASHVEQRFKQNDSYSTDPVGDGLNLWRDGFYDSKRSQQISEELGPSPFNHFKDKRCSAGTEIANLIKGIRPSNSQIILVNDIRTTLAFMQLSALLLCSKSAFGSAAYDVVLSYLGSCPSRTIITNVFKTLLYATQLQIKPQDGRSSEIVAEANRIWIGNQLEDLEKTLALFIDLAINPNEEPKRLISSPILRRLLVERPNEAEAIPGSLTRAFALQLEKELESNQGWFKCSVCGRPYKNKQQLMHAIINQEAAEKERCKARRTTRKPNSFCCRAHEESMRRKRIPNRTTNSEMGPNSSESI
;
A
#
# COMPACT_ATOMS: atom_id res chain seq x y z
N MET A 1 -26.64 50.59 -12.47
CA MET A 1 -26.71 49.97 -11.14
C MET A 1 -26.68 48.47 -11.37
N LEU A 2 -25.59 47.81 -11.02
CA LEU A 2 -25.44 46.35 -11.11
C LEU A 2 -25.82 45.77 -9.75
N ASP A 3 -26.73 44.81 -9.75
CA ASP A 3 -27.17 44.07 -8.56
C ASP A 3 -25.98 43.40 -7.86
N PRO A 4 -25.90 43.43 -6.52
CA PRO A 4 -24.89 42.71 -5.78
C PRO A 4 -25.18 41.21 -5.84
N LEU A 5 -24.17 40.46 -6.31
CA LEU A 5 -24.10 39.00 -6.31
C LEU A 5 -24.58 38.43 -4.97
N ILE A 6 -25.73 37.76 -5.00
CA ILE A 6 -26.21 36.90 -3.92
C ILE A 6 -25.15 35.80 -3.71
N PRO A 7 -24.59 35.61 -2.50
CA PRO A 7 -23.69 34.50 -2.23
C PRO A 7 -24.47 33.20 -2.39
N THR A 8 -24.07 32.36 -3.33
CA THR A 8 -24.57 30.99 -3.42
C THR A 8 -24.27 30.28 -2.10
N PRO A 9 -25.24 29.64 -1.43
CA PRO A 9 -24.98 28.93 -0.19
C PRO A 9 -23.95 27.84 -0.46
N ALA A 10 -22.84 27.87 0.28
CA ALA A 10 -21.83 26.81 0.22
C ALA A 10 -22.52 25.48 0.54
N SER A 11 -22.48 24.52 -0.38
CA SER A 11 -22.98 23.18 -0.13
C SER A 11 -22.41 22.65 1.19
N PRO A 12 -23.23 22.05 2.08
CA PRO A 12 -22.73 21.53 3.34
C PRO A 12 -21.59 20.55 3.06
N VAL A 13 -20.41 20.85 3.61
CA VAL A 13 -19.22 20.02 3.43
C VAL A 13 -19.54 18.65 4.01
N GLN A 14 -19.65 17.62 3.14
CA GLN A 14 -19.81 16.26 3.62
C GLN A 14 -18.67 15.93 4.60
N PRO A 15 -18.98 15.44 5.81
CA PRO A 15 -17.97 15.09 6.80
C PRO A 15 -17.04 14.01 6.24
N LEU A 16 -15.74 14.12 6.57
CA LEU A 16 -14.74 13.16 6.14
C LEU A 16 -15.06 11.76 6.68
N SER A 17 -15.05 10.75 5.82
CA SER A 17 -15.16 9.35 6.23
C SER A 17 -13.97 8.98 7.11
N ARG A 18 -14.24 8.67 8.39
CA ARG A 18 -13.24 8.18 9.34
C ARG A 18 -13.06 6.66 9.24
N TRP A 19 -11.92 6.16 9.72
CA TRP A 19 -11.65 4.72 9.89
C TRP A 19 -11.00 4.43 11.24
N THR A 20 -11.02 3.17 11.66
CA THR A 20 -10.55 2.75 12.98
C THR A 20 -9.02 2.61 13.01
N LEU A 21 -8.39 3.18 14.05
CA LEU A 21 -7.01 2.91 14.42
C LEU A 21 -7.00 1.80 15.48
N PRO A 22 -6.38 0.64 15.21
CA PRO A 22 -6.31 -0.46 16.16
C PRO A 22 -5.13 -0.29 17.12
N ARG A 23 -5.25 -0.85 18.31
CA ARG A 23 -4.13 -1.30 19.14
C ARG A 23 -3.85 -2.76 18.79
N VAL A 24 -2.59 -3.10 18.59
CA VAL A 24 -2.16 -4.40 18.09
C VAL A 24 -1.42 -5.19 19.16
N LYS A 25 -1.80 -6.45 19.34
CA LYS A 25 -1.03 -7.43 20.10
C LYS A 25 -0.63 -8.59 19.19
N LYS A 26 0.64 -8.96 19.18
CA LYS A 26 1.12 -10.14 18.44
C LYS A 26 0.56 -11.43 19.05
N ALA A 27 0.20 -12.36 18.18
CA ALA A 27 -0.29 -13.69 18.53
C ALA A 27 0.16 -14.71 17.48
N THR A 28 0.00 -15.99 17.83
CA THR A 28 0.12 -17.11 16.91
C THR A 28 -1.18 -17.87 16.95
N VAL A 29 -1.67 -18.30 15.79
CA VAL A 29 -2.94 -19.02 15.64
C VAL A 29 -2.68 -20.29 14.86
N GLU A 30 -3.15 -21.41 15.36
CA GLU A 30 -3.13 -22.67 14.62
C GLU A 30 -4.38 -22.78 13.75
N ILE A 31 -4.19 -22.96 12.45
CA ILE A 31 -5.25 -23.21 11.48
C ILE A 31 -4.92 -24.51 10.77
N ASP A 32 -5.73 -25.55 10.98
CA ASP A 32 -5.60 -26.83 10.27
C ASP A 32 -4.19 -27.46 10.46
N GLY A 33 -3.67 -27.44 11.70
CA GLY A 33 -2.35 -27.96 12.03
C GLY A 33 -1.17 -27.07 11.61
N ILE A 34 -1.42 -25.84 11.12
CA ILE A 34 -0.39 -24.89 10.70
C ILE A 34 -0.40 -23.66 11.59
N GLU A 35 0.73 -23.38 12.23
CA GLU A 35 0.92 -22.13 12.98
C GLU A 35 1.07 -20.93 12.04
N CYS A 36 0.23 -19.92 12.28
CA CYS A 36 0.20 -18.67 11.53
C CYS A 36 0.45 -17.48 12.47
N ASP A 37 1.37 -16.59 12.07
CA ASP A 37 1.53 -15.29 12.73
C ASP A 37 0.25 -14.47 12.59
N ALA A 38 -0.22 -13.89 13.69
CA ALA A 38 -1.42 -13.07 13.72
C ALA A 38 -1.27 -11.82 14.60
N PHE A 39 -2.19 -10.88 14.39
CA PHE A 39 -2.42 -9.73 15.24
C PHE A 39 -3.81 -9.80 15.85
N ILE A 40 -3.88 -9.62 17.16
CA ILE A 40 -5.11 -9.32 17.87
C ILE A 40 -5.25 -7.80 17.86
N CYS A 41 -6.21 -7.32 17.08
CA CYS A 41 -6.49 -5.91 16.87
C CYS A 41 -7.70 -5.50 17.70
N LYS A 42 -7.56 -4.46 18.51
CA LYS A 42 -8.66 -3.86 19.28
C LYS A 42 -8.83 -2.39 18.90
N ALA A 43 -10.06 -1.93 18.73
CA ALA A 43 -10.31 -0.52 18.41
C ALA A 43 -9.69 0.40 19.48
N ASN A 44 -8.95 1.43 19.04
CA ASN A 44 -8.22 2.34 19.93
C ASN A 44 -8.40 3.83 19.58
N GLY A 45 -8.89 4.14 18.38
CA GLY A 45 -9.14 5.52 17.97
C GLY A 45 -9.65 5.60 16.54
N TYR A 46 -9.67 6.81 16.00
CA TYR A 46 -10.08 7.06 14.62
C TYR A 46 -9.10 7.97 13.89
N ALA A 47 -9.00 7.77 12.59
CA ALA A 47 -8.32 8.66 11.67
C ALA A 47 -9.30 9.21 10.63
N TYR A 48 -9.01 10.42 10.15
CA TYR A 48 -9.83 11.20 9.22
C TYR A 48 -9.08 11.55 7.93
N GLY A 49 -7.77 11.32 7.88
CA GLY A 49 -6.95 11.65 6.71
C GLY A 49 -5.52 11.11 6.81
N LEU A 50 -4.82 11.17 5.68
CA LEU A 50 -3.40 10.84 5.59
C LEU A 50 -2.59 12.12 5.35
N PRO A 51 -1.38 12.22 5.91
CA PRO A 51 -0.47 13.33 5.63
C PRO A 51 -0.03 13.31 4.15
N ASP A 52 0.22 14.48 3.57
CA ASP A 52 0.68 14.58 2.17
C ASP A 52 1.95 13.75 1.90
N GLY A 53 1.98 13.08 0.75
CA GLY A 53 3.08 12.20 0.35
C GLY A 53 3.09 10.82 1.02
N PHE A 54 2.08 10.43 1.80
CA PHE A 54 2.09 9.11 2.46
C PHE A 54 2.26 7.94 1.46
N SER A 55 1.52 7.93 0.35
CA SER A 55 1.55 6.87 -0.70
C SER A 55 2.94 6.69 -1.30
N THR A 56 3.61 7.78 -1.62
CA THR A 56 4.98 7.72 -2.17
C THR A 56 6.04 7.78 -1.08
N GLY A 57 5.71 7.79 0.22
CA GLY A 57 6.66 8.02 1.30
C GLY A 57 6.65 6.97 2.39
N ALA A 58 5.82 7.21 3.41
CA ALA A 58 5.69 6.32 4.55
C ALA A 58 5.34 4.89 4.12
N MET A 59 4.42 4.74 3.16
CA MET A 59 4.06 3.44 2.58
C MET A 59 5.28 2.74 1.97
N MET A 60 6.08 3.45 1.17
CA MET A 60 7.24 2.87 0.48
C MET A 60 8.42 2.53 1.40
N ASN A 61 8.50 3.13 2.59
CA ASN A 61 9.57 2.86 3.55
C ASN A 61 9.26 1.68 4.50
N LEU A 62 8.03 1.16 4.49
CA LEU A 62 7.65 0.05 5.34
C LEU A 62 8.35 -1.24 4.89
N ASN A 63 9.05 -1.89 5.82
CA ASN A 63 9.64 -3.21 5.58
C ASN A 63 8.60 -4.31 5.86
N LEU A 64 8.13 -4.96 4.80
CA LEU A 64 7.11 -6.02 4.90
C LEU A 64 7.64 -7.35 5.46
N SER A 65 8.96 -7.50 5.61
CA SER A 65 9.58 -8.65 6.26
C SER A 65 9.65 -8.53 7.78
N ASP A 66 9.35 -7.36 8.35
CA ASP A 66 9.40 -7.14 9.80
C ASP A 66 7.99 -7.00 10.40
N ASN A 67 7.55 -8.05 11.10
CA ASN A 67 6.23 -8.07 11.77
C ASN A 67 6.07 -6.96 12.82
N ARG A 68 7.17 -6.47 13.43
CA ARG A 68 7.10 -5.32 14.34
C ARG A 68 6.85 -4.03 13.56
N ALA A 69 7.55 -3.83 12.45
CA ALA A 69 7.32 -2.67 11.59
C ALA A 69 5.89 -2.64 11.03
N ILE A 70 5.35 -3.81 10.66
CA ILE A 70 3.94 -3.92 10.23
C ILE A 70 2.99 -3.57 11.38
N ALA A 71 3.19 -4.11 12.58
CA ALA A 71 2.35 -3.80 13.74
C ALA A 71 2.36 -2.28 14.05
N ASP A 72 3.56 -1.68 14.14
CA ASP A 72 3.72 -0.25 14.37
C ASP A 72 3.06 0.59 13.26
N PHE A 73 3.13 0.12 12.01
CA PHE A 73 2.47 0.79 10.89
C PHE A 73 0.94 0.74 11.00
N VAL A 74 0.40 -0.42 11.31
CA VAL A 74 -1.04 -0.65 11.49
C VAL A 74 -1.60 0.21 12.63
N GLU A 75 -0.91 0.31 13.76
CA GLU A 75 -1.33 1.19 14.85
C GLU A 75 -1.30 2.68 14.47
N ARG A 76 -0.34 3.10 13.64
CA ARG A 76 -0.15 4.51 13.25
C ARG A 76 -1.08 4.99 12.15
N TYR A 77 -1.45 4.11 11.23
CA TYR A 77 -2.18 4.49 10.01
C TYR A 77 -3.55 3.81 9.89
N GLY A 78 -3.80 2.76 10.66
CA GLY A 78 -5.01 1.95 10.55
C GLY A 78 -4.73 0.63 9.86
N LEU A 79 -5.75 -0.22 9.84
CA LEU A 79 -5.62 -1.55 9.29
C LEU A 79 -5.76 -1.52 7.76
N PRO A 80 -4.79 -2.05 6.98
CA PRO A 80 -4.97 -2.21 5.54
C PRO A 80 -5.98 -3.33 5.33
N VAL A 81 -7.12 -2.98 4.75
CA VAL A 81 -8.18 -3.94 4.41
C VAL A 81 -8.11 -4.18 2.91
N SER A 82 -8.04 -5.45 2.51
CA SER A 82 -8.10 -5.82 1.11
C SER A 82 -9.40 -5.29 0.49
N PRO A 83 -9.32 -4.60 -0.66
CA PRO A 83 -10.50 -4.01 -1.27
C PRO A 83 -11.29 -5.10 -1.98
N TYR A 84 -12.12 -5.81 -1.23
CA TYR A 84 -13.27 -6.52 -1.80
C TYR A 84 -14.48 -5.65 -1.69
N ALA A 85 -15.35 -5.82 -2.66
CA ALA A 85 -16.61 -5.13 -2.62
C ALA A 85 -17.39 -5.47 -1.34
N ASN A 86 -17.95 -4.45 -0.70
CA ASN A 86 -18.68 -4.54 0.58
C ASN A 86 -17.90 -5.07 1.82
N GLN A 87 -16.61 -5.41 1.74
CA GLN A 87 -15.86 -5.99 2.87
C GLN A 87 -15.13 -4.96 3.75
N ALA A 88 -14.86 -3.75 3.28
CA ALA A 88 -14.25 -2.72 4.11
C ALA A 88 -15.15 -2.35 5.31
N SER A 89 -16.46 -2.30 5.09
CA SER A 89 -17.46 -2.15 6.14
C SER A 89 -17.51 -3.35 7.08
N HIS A 90 -17.27 -4.56 6.59
CA HIS A 90 -17.29 -5.77 7.39
C HIS A 90 -16.18 -5.77 8.45
N VAL A 91 -14.94 -5.42 8.06
CA VAL A 91 -13.83 -5.26 9.02
C VAL A 91 -14.12 -4.14 10.04
N GLU A 92 -14.67 -3.01 9.61
CA GLU A 92 -15.04 -1.91 10.51
C GLU A 92 -16.23 -2.27 11.44
N GLN A 93 -17.15 -3.13 11.00
CA GLN A 93 -18.25 -3.66 11.82
C GLN A 93 -17.72 -4.63 12.87
N ARG A 94 -16.70 -5.43 12.57
CA ARG A 94 -16.06 -6.35 13.52
C ARG A 94 -15.42 -5.66 14.73
N PHE A 95 -14.93 -4.45 14.54
CA PHE A 95 -14.48 -3.62 15.68
C PHE A 95 -15.61 -3.14 16.59
N LYS A 96 -16.87 -3.23 16.15
CA LYS A 96 -18.07 -2.83 16.91
C LYS A 96 -18.80 -4.02 17.52
N GLN A 97 -18.81 -5.17 16.84
CA GLN A 97 -19.48 -6.40 17.25
C GLN A 97 -18.65 -7.61 16.83
N ASN A 98 -18.61 -8.67 17.64
CA ASN A 98 -17.86 -9.88 17.29
C ASN A 98 -18.79 -10.91 16.66
N ASP A 99 -18.29 -11.62 15.65
CA ASP A 99 -18.96 -12.81 15.11
C ASP A 99 -19.12 -13.89 16.20
N SER A 100 -20.21 -14.66 16.13
CA SER A 100 -20.35 -15.85 16.98
C SER A 100 -19.27 -16.89 16.65
N TYR A 101 -18.78 -17.58 17.66
CA TYR A 101 -17.87 -18.71 17.43
C TYR A 101 -18.59 -19.84 16.70
N SER A 102 -17.86 -20.56 15.85
CA SER A 102 -18.39 -21.69 15.09
C SER A 102 -17.93 -23.04 15.67
N THR A 103 -18.78 -24.06 15.51
CA THR A 103 -18.42 -25.47 15.72
C THR A 103 -17.65 -26.07 14.53
N ASP A 104 -17.71 -25.44 13.36
CA ASP A 104 -16.89 -25.73 12.17
C ASP A 104 -16.24 -24.42 11.65
N PRO A 105 -15.22 -23.89 12.36
CA PRO A 105 -14.61 -22.61 12.01
C PRO A 105 -13.91 -22.63 10.65
N VAL A 106 -13.46 -23.79 10.17
CA VAL A 106 -12.78 -23.92 8.87
C VAL A 106 -13.79 -23.82 7.75
N GLY A 107 -14.86 -24.62 7.78
CA GLY A 107 -15.92 -24.57 6.78
C GLY A 107 -16.60 -23.21 6.74
N ASP A 108 -17.02 -22.71 7.90
CA ASP A 108 -17.73 -21.43 8.00
C ASP A 108 -16.84 -20.24 7.64
N GLY A 109 -15.56 -20.25 8.04
CA GLY A 109 -14.62 -19.19 7.69
C GLY A 109 -14.34 -19.14 6.19
N LEU A 110 -14.22 -20.30 5.54
CA LEU A 110 -14.09 -20.38 4.08
C LEU A 110 -15.36 -19.91 3.37
N ASN A 111 -16.54 -20.21 3.92
CA ASN A 111 -17.81 -19.72 3.39
C ASN A 111 -17.90 -18.19 3.55
N LEU A 112 -17.64 -17.63 4.73
CA LEU A 112 -17.61 -16.18 4.95
C LEU A 112 -16.65 -15.47 4.00
N TRP A 113 -15.45 -16.03 3.80
CA TRP A 113 -14.49 -15.51 2.85
C TRP A 113 -15.01 -15.57 1.40
N ARG A 114 -15.53 -16.72 0.99
CA ARG A 114 -16.05 -16.96 -0.37
C ARG A 114 -17.21 -16.03 -0.65
N ASP A 115 -18.20 -16.02 0.23
CA ASP A 115 -19.38 -15.17 0.13
C ASP A 115 -18.91 -13.71 0.07
N GLY A 116 -18.01 -13.27 0.95
CA GLY A 116 -17.43 -11.93 0.87
C GLY A 116 -16.71 -11.57 -0.45
N PHE A 117 -16.21 -12.56 -1.19
CA PHE A 117 -15.61 -12.39 -2.51
C PHE A 117 -16.65 -12.40 -3.65
N TYR A 118 -17.66 -13.26 -3.57
CA TYR A 118 -18.69 -13.46 -4.62
C TYR A 118 -19.97 -12.65 -4.42
N ASP A 119 -20.20 -12.10 -3.22
CA ASP A 119 -21.38 -11.28 -2.84
C ASP A 119 -21.42 -9.93 -3.58
N SER A 120 -20.45 -9.68 -4.45
CA SER A 120 -20.45 -8.54 -5.34
C SER A 120 -20.34 -8.96 -6.79
N LYS A 121 -21.35 -8.55 -7.56
CA LYS A 121 -21.29 -8.60 -9.02
C LYS A 121 -20.04 -7.95 -9.60
N ARG A 122 -19.50 -6.90 -8.95
CA ARG A 122 -18.28 -6.22 -9.40
C ARG A 122 -17.05 -7.12 -9.25
N SER A 123 -16.91 -7.81 -8.13
CA SER A 123 -15.82 -8.77 -7.92
C SER A 123 -15.94 -9.98 -8.86
N GLN A 124 -17.18 -10.41 -9.14
CA GLN A 124 -17.48 -11.44 -10.14
C GLN A 124 -17.10 -11.00 -11.57
N GLN A 125 -17.56 -9.82 -12.02
CA GLN A 125 -17.21 -9.24 -13.33
C GLN A 125 -15.69 -9.17 -13.52
N ILE A 126 -14.98 -8.68 -12.51
CA ILE A 126 -13.52 -8.64 -12.48
C ILE A 126 -12.91 -10.02 -12.67
N SER A 127 -13.43 -11.02 -11.96
CA SER A 127 -12.96 -12.39 -12.05
C SER A 127 -13.26 -13.04 -13.41
N GLU A 128 -14.34 -12.63 -14.08
CA GLU A 128 -14.73 -13.12 -15.40
C GLU A 128 -13.90 -12.48 -16.52
N GLU A 129 -13.67 -11.16 -16.45
CA GLU A 129 -12.93 -10.38 -17.47
C GLU A 129 -11.42 -10.54 -17.39
N LEU A 130 -10.86 -10.60 -16.17
CA LEU A 130 -9.41 -10.60 -15.94
C LEU A 130 -8.90 -11.95 -15.43
N GLY A 131 -9.80 -12.94 -15.36
CA GLY A 131 -9.55 -14.26 -14.82
C GLY A 131 -9.50 -14.28 -13.29
N PRO A 132 -9.38 -15.47 -12.69
CA PRO A 132 -9.37 -15.64 -11.23
C PRO A 132 -8.11 -15.09 -10.56
N SER A 133 -7.06 -14.80 -11.33
CA SER A 133 -5.69 -14.47 -10.88
C SER A 133 -5.49 -13.21 -10.02
N PRO A 134 -6.16 -12.06 -10.24
CA PRO A 134 -5.67 -10.77 -9.74
C PRO A 134 -5.65 -10.67 -8.21
N PHE A 135 -6.48 -11.46 -7.52
CA PHE A 135 -6.57 -11.49 -6.06
C PHE A 135 -6.42 -12.90 -5.47
N ASN A 136 -5.91 -13.86 -6.25
CA ASN A 136 -5.74 -15.26 -5.81
C ASN A 136 -4.89 -15.39 -4.53
N HIS A 137 -3.96 -14.46 -4.30
CA HIS A 137 -3.11 -14.41 -3.11
C HIS A 137 -3.89 -14.31 -1.80
N PHE A 138 -5.14 -13.87 -1.84
CA PHE A 138 -5.98 -13.74 -0.67
C PHE A 138 -6.87 -14.96 -0.39
N LYS A 139 -6.88 -15.95 -1.31
CA LYS A 139 -7.71 -17.16 -1.21
C LYS A 139 -7.07 -18.26 -0.35
N ASP A 140 -5.79 -18.11 0.00
CA ASP A 140 -5.11 -19.14 0.80
C ASP A 140 -5.43 -19.02 2.29
N LYS A 141 -5.36 -20.15 3.01
CA LYS A 141 -5.60 -20.22 4.46
C LYS A 141 -4.60 -19.44 5.31
N ARG A 142 -3.57 -18.83 4.70
CA ARG A 142 -2.58 -17.98 5.38
C ARG A 142 -2.93 -16.50 5.26
N CYS A 143 -3.84 -16.13 4.35
CA CYS A 143 -4.29 -14.76 4.11
C CYS A 143 -5.73 -14.55 4.61
N SER A 144 -6.58 -13.87 3.84
CA SER A 144 -7.92 -13.45 4.27
C SER A 144 -8.81 -14.63 4.65
N ALA A 145 -8.78 -15.74 3.91
CA ALA A 145 -9.52 -16.94 4.30
C ALA A 145 -9.13 -17.44 5.71
N GLY A 146 -7.84 -17.41 6.04
CA GLY A 146 -7.36 -17.75 7.38
C GLY A 146 -7.76 -16.73 8.45
N THR A 147 -7.80 -15.44 8.11
CA THR A 147 -8.33 -14.38 8.98
C THR A 147 -9.79 -14.65 9.35
N GLU A 148 -10.63 -15.04 8.38
CA GLU A 148 -12.04 -15.40 8.62
C GLU A 148 -12.14 -16.61 9.55
N ILE A 149 -11.42 -17.69 9.25
CA ILE A 149 -11.39 -18.91 10.08
C ILE A 149 -10.96 -18.59 11.51
N ALA A 150 -9.86 -17.85 11.68
CA ALA A 150 -9.31 -17.53 12.99
C ALA A 150 -10.29 -16.76 13.89
N ASN A 151 -11.14 -15.91 13.31
CA ASN A 151 -12.15 -15.16 14.06
C ASN A 151 -13.30 -16.02 14.58
N LEU A 152 -13.52 -17.21 14.01
CA LEU A 152 -14.56 -18.14 14.42
C LEU A 152 -14.08 -19.16 15.47
N ILE A 153 -12.76 -19.29 15.69
CA ILE A 153 -12.21 -20.25 16.65
C ILE A 153 -12.39 -19.74 18.09
N LYS A 154 -12.99 -20.59 18.93
CA LYS A 154 -13.21 -20.31 20.35
C LYS A 154 -11.88 -20.23 21.12
N GLY A 155 -11.76 -19.23 22.00
CA GLY A 155 -10.65 -19.12 22.96
C GLY A 155 -9.41 -18.36 22.46
N ILE A 156 -9.35 -18.01 21.18
CA ILE A 156 -8.20 -17.27 20.60
C ILE A 156 -8.43 -15.76 20.68
N ARG A 157 -9.66 -15.31 20.39
CA ARG A 157 -10.03 -13.90 20.28
C ARG A 157 -10.64 -13.36 21.58
N PRO A 158 -10.06 -12.33 22.21
CA PRO A 158 -10.73 -11.60 23.28
C PRO A 158 -11.99 -10.88 22.78
N SER A 159 -12.94 -10.60 23.67
CA SER A 159 -14.12 -9.79 23.33
C SER A 159 -13.73 -8.43 22.75
N ASN A 160 -14.42 -8.02 21.68
CA ASN A 160 -14.26 -6.73 20.99
C ASN A 160 -12.86 -6.56 20.40
N SER A 161 -12.31 -7.65 19.91
CA SER A 161 -11.03 -7.70 19.19
C SER A 161 -11.23 -8.51 17.93
N GLN A 162 -10.40 -8.27 16.93
CA GLN A 162 -10.36 -9.06 15.69
C GLN A 162 -9.00 -9.73 15.59
N ILE A 163 -8.97 -10.98 15.15
CA ILE A 163 -7.72 -11.65 14.78
C ILE A 163 -7.48 -11.41 13.31
N ILE A 164 -6.28 -11.01 12.92
CA ILE A 164 -5.93 -10.77 11.53
C ILE A 164 -4.57 -11.40 11.28
N LEU A 165 -4.49 -12.30 10.29
CA LEU A 165 -3.24 -12.95 9.97
C LEU A 165 -2.26 -11.93 9.42
N VAL A 166 -1.00 -12.01 9.84
CA VAL A 166 0.02 -11.05 9.41
C VAL A 166 0.22 -11.12 7.89
N ASN A 167 0.08 -12.31 7.30
CA ASN A 167 0.24 -12.48 5.87
C ASN A 167 -0.91 -11.86 5.04
N ASP A 168 -2.11 -11.73 5.61
CA ASP A 168 -3.22 -10.99 5.01
C ASP A 168 -2.85 -9.51 4.85
N ILE A 169 -2.48 -8.86 5.97
CA ILE A 169 -2.00 -7.48 6.02
C ILE A 169 -0.80 -7.27 5.09
N ARG A 170 0.17 -8.20 5.12
CA ARG A 170 1.37 -8.14 4.31
C ARG A 170 1.06 -8.17 2.81
N THR A 171 0.10 -9.01 2.40
CA THR A 171 -0.33 -9.13 1.01
C THR A 171 -1.00 -7.83 0.56
N THR A 172 -1.94 -7.28 1.34
CA THR A 172 -2.57 -5.99 1.02
C THR A 172 -1.55 -4.85 0.90
N LEU A 173 -0.59 -4.79 1.83
CA LEU A 173 0.47 -3.77 1.80
C LEU A 173 1.42 -3.95 0.60
N ALA A 174 1.67 -5.18 0.14
CA ALA A 174 2.47 -5.43 -1.06
C ALA A 174 1.76 -4.88 -2.31
N PHE A 175 0.44 -5.05 -2.42
CA PHE A 175 -0.37 -4.39 -3.46
C PHE A 175 -0.25 -2.87 -3.36
N MET A 176 -0.41 -2.29 -2.17
CA MET A 176 -0.30 -0.84 -1.98
C MET A 176 1.10 -0.31 -2.37
N GLN A 177 2.18 -0.95 -1.92
CA GLN A 177 3.55 -0.56 -2.26
C GLN A 177 3.80 -0.66 -3.78
N LEU A 178 3.35 -1.74 -4.41
CA LEU A 178 3.57 -1.94 -5.83
C LEU A 178 2.71 -1.00 -6.69
N SER A 179 1.44 -0.77 -6.34
CA SER A 179 0.58 0.22 -6.99
C SER A 179 1.21 1.61 -6.93
N ALA A 180 1.70 2.03 -5.76
CA ALA A 180 2.38 3.32 -5.62
C ALA A 180 3.66 3.37 -6.47
N LEU A 181 4.49 2.33 -6.45
CA LEU A 181 5.73 2.31 -7.23
C LEU A 181 5.48 2.32 -8.74
N LEU A 182 4.68 1.38 -9.25
CA LEU A 182 4.49 1.15 -10.68
C LEU A 182 3.71 2.30 -11.31
N LEU A 183 2.58 2.70 -10.73
CA LEU A 183 1.71 3.72 -11.32
C LEU A 183 2.36 5.12 -11.27
N CYS A 184 3.07 5.45 -10.17
CA CYS A 184 3.85 6.69 -10.12
C CYS A 184 5.02 6.66 -11.11
N SER A 185 5.69 5.52 -11.28
CA SER A 185 6.77 5.38 -12.27
C SER A 185 6.23 5.51 -13.69
N LYS A 186 5.07 4.94 -14.00
CA LYS A 186 4.39 5.08 -15.29
C LYS A 186 4.02 6.53 -15.57
N SER A 187 3.50 7.23 -14.55
CA SER A 187 3.22 8.67 -14.61
C SER A 187 4.47 9.53 -14.84
N ALA A 188 5.58 9.20 -14.17
CA ALA A 188 6.78 10.01 -14.17
C ALA A 188 7.70 9.76 -15.37
N PHE A 189 7.78 8.52 -15.84
CA PHE A 189 8.84 8.05 -16.73
C PHE A 189 8.33 7.33 -17.99
N GLY A 190 7.01 7.14 -18.14
CA GLY A 190 6.43 6.50 -19.33
C GLY A 190 6.95 5.08 -19.51
N SER A 191 7.54 4.78 -20.68
CA SER A 191 8.08 3.46 -21.02
C SER A 191 9.25 3.03 -20.11
N ALA A 192 10.02 3.96 -19.55
CA ALA A 192 11.13 3.66 -18.65
C ALA A 192 10.68 3.28 -17.21
N ALA A 193 9.38 3.27 -16.94
CA ALA A 193 8.83 2.96 -15.63
C ALA A 193 9.24 1.56 -15.13
N TYR A 194 9.29 0.59 -16.04
CA TYR A 194 9.59 -0.81 -15.72
C TYR A 194 11.03 -0.98 -15.25
N ASP A 195 12.00 -0.32 -15.89
CA ASP A 195 13.39 -0.33 -15.46
C ASP A 195 13.55 0.28 -14.06
N VAL A 196 12.82 1.37 -13.77
CA VAL A 196 12.81 2.00 -12.44
C VAL A 196 12.23 1.06 -11.39
N VAL A 197 11.13 0.37 -11.69
CA VAL A 197 10.48 -0.59 -10.79
C VAL A 197 11.42 -1.75 -10.47
N LEU A 198 12.02 -2.37 -11.49
CA LEU A 198 12.93 -3.50 -11.30
C LEU A 198 14.21 -3.09 -10.56
N SER A 199 14.77 -1.93 -10.90
CA SER A 199 15.93 -1.36 -10.20
C SER A 199 15.63 -1.11 -8.72
N TYR A 200 14.47 -0.52 -8.42
CA TYR A 200 14.03 -0.31 -7.04
C TYR A 200 13.86 -1.64 -6.29
N LEU A 201 13.18 -2.61 -6.90
CA LEU A 201 12.98 -3.93 -6.29
C LEU A 201 14.32 -4.62 -5.96
N GLY A 202 15.39 -4.38 -6.73
CA GLY A 202 16.73 -4.87 -6.41
C GLY A 202 17.28 -4.40 -5.05
N SER A 203 16.82 -3.25 -4.54
CA SER A 203 17.29 -2.65 -3.28
C SER A 203 16.19 -2.48 -2.22
N CYS A 204 14.96 -2.87 -2.53
CA CYS A 204 13.80 -2.72 -1.65
C CYS A 204 13.85 -3.72 -0.47
N PRO A 205 13.68 -3.27 0.80
CA PRO A 205 13.58 -4.18 1.94
C PRO A 205 12.45 -5.21 1.81
N SER A 206 11.35 -4.82 1.15
CA SER A 206 10.19 -5.67 0.91
C SER A 206 10.31 -6.56 -0.33
N ARG A 207 11.48 -6.61 -1.00
CA ARG A 207 11.68 -7.32 -2.29
C ARG A 207 11.09 -8.71 -2.27
N THR A 208 11.54 -9.56 -1.35
CA THR A 208 11.15 -10.98 -1.26
C THR A 208 9.64 -11.13 -1.13
N ILE A 209 9.02 -10.31 -0.31
CA ILE A 209 7.57 -10.32 -0.10
C ILE A 209 6.84 -9.91 -1.39
N ILE A 210 7.21 -8.79 -1.99
CA ILE A 210 6.59 -8.29 -3.23
C ILE A 210 6.75 -9.31 -4.36
N THR A 211 7.94 -9.91 -4.53
CA THR A 211 8.17 -10.91 -5.59
C THR A 211 7.45 -12.24 -5.32
N ASN A 212 7.18 -12.58 -4.06
CA ASN A 212 6.39 -13.77 -3.72
C ASN A 212 4.90 -13.55 -3.97
N VAL A 213 4.39 -12.35 -3.66
CA VAL A 213 3.01 -11.94 -3.96
C VAL A 213 2.81 -11.72 -5.47
N PHE A 214 3.84 -11.28 -6.19
CA PHE A 214 3.77 -11.07 -7.63
C PHE A 214 4.86 -11.90 -8.31
N LYS A 215 4.63 -13.21 -8.42
CA LYS A 215 5.61 -14.17 -8.97
C LYS A 215 6.19 -13.75 -10.33
N THR A 216 5.39 -13.07 -11.15
CA THR A 216 5.84 -12.46 -12.40
C THR A 216 7.06 -11.53 -12.22
N LEU A 217 7.11 -10.76 -11.14
CA LEU A 217 8.26 -9.91 -10.80
C LEU A 217 9.49 -10.72 -10.39
N LEU A 218 9.30 -11.88 -9.75
CA LEU A 218 10.41 -12.79 -9.45
C LEU A 218 11.10 -13.22 -10.74
N TYR A 219 10.34 -13.70 -11.72
CA TYR A 219 10.86 -14.09 -13.02
C TYR A 219 11.49 -12.91 -13.77
N ALA A 220 10.82 -11.75 -13.79
CA ALA A 220 11.34 -10.55 -14.46
C ALA A 220 12.70 -10.12 -13.88
N THR A 221 12.85 -10.12 -12.56
CA THR A 221 14.14 -9.78 -11.92
C THR A 221 15.24 -10.80 -12.21
N GLN A 222 14.92 -12.08 -12.36
CA GLN A 222 15.90 -13.12 -12.72
C GLN A 222 16.39 -12.96 -14.18
N LEU A 223 15.46 -12.70 -15.12
CA LEU A 223 15.78 -12.50 -16.54
C LEU A 223 16.59 -11.23 -16.78
N GLN A 224 16.43 -10.20 -15.95
CA GLN A 224 17.25 -8.98 -16.02
C GLN A 224 18.71 -9.23 -15.60
N ILE A 225 18.96 -10.20 -14.71
CA ILE A 225 20.29 -10.49 -14.15
C ILE A 225 21.06 -11.50 -15.01
N LYS A 226 20.38 -12.40 -15.72
CA LYS A 226 21.02 -13.48 -16.50
C LYS A 226 20.54 -13.49 -17.96
N PRO A 227 21.41 -13.21 -18.94
CA PRO A 227 21.18 -13.64 -20.32
C PRO A 227 21.11 -15.17 -20.36
N GLN A 228 20.18 -15.77 -21.11
CA GLN A 228 20.20 -17.22 -21.31
C GLN A 228 21.42 -17.64 -22.13
N ASP A 229 22.06 -18.74 -21.72
CA ASP A 229 23.30 -19.26 -22.29
C ASP A 229 23.18 -19.58 -23.81
N GLY A 230 24.18 -19.14 -24.59
CA GLY A 230 24.50 -19.69 -25.91
C GLY A 230 23.86 -19.06 -27.16
N ARG A 231 23.05 -17.99 -27.03
CA ARG A 231 22.53 -17.22 -28.18
C ARG A 231 23.15 -15.83 -28.26
N SER A 232 23.08 -15.17 -29.43
CA SER A 232 23.47 -13.76 -29.57
C SER A 232 22.83 -12.92 -28.46
N SER A 233 23.68 -12.35 -27.61
CA SER A 233 23.26 -11.72 -26.34
C SER A 233 22.24 -10.59 -26.53
N GLU A 234 22.25 -9.94 -27.69
CA GLU A 234 21.36 -8.81 -28.01
C GLU A 234 19.93 -9.26 -28.30
N ILE A 235 19.74 -10.34 -29.06
CA ILE A 235 18.41 -10.88 -29.39
C ILE A 235 17.72 -11.40 -28.12
N VAL A 236 18.47 -12.09 -27.26
CA VAL A 236 17.95 -12.59 -25.98
C VAL A 236 17.60 -11.44 -25.03
N ALA A 237 18.44 -10.40 -24.96
CA ALA A 237 18.18 -9.23 -24.14
C ALA A 237 16.90 -8.49 -24.59
N GLU A 238 16.70 -8.33 -25.89
CA GLU A 238 15.51 -7.68 -26.42
C GLU A 238 14.24 -8.53 -26.22
N ALA A 239 14.31 -9.85 -26.45
CA ALA A 239 13.19 -10.74 -26.17
C ALA A 239 12.79 -10.73 -24.68
N ASN A 240 13.77 -10.74 -23.77
CA ASN A 240 13.52 -10.62 -22.34
C ASN A 240 12.87 -9.27 -22.00
N ARG A 241 13.35 -8.17 -22.58
CA ARG A 241 12.77 -6.83 -22.37
C ARG A 241 11.31 -6.78 -22.81
N ILE A 242 10.98 -7.32 -23.99
CA ILE A 242 9.60 -7.38 -24.50
C ILE A 242 8.72 -8.20 -23.57
N TRP A 243 9.17 -9.39 -23.18
CA TRP A 243 8.40 -10.25 -22.28
C TRP A 243 8.14 -9.59 -20.92
N ILE A 244 9.19 -9.02 -20.30
CA ILE A 244 9.08 -8.27 -19.05
C ILE A 244 8.10 -7.10 -19.20
N GLY A 245 8.17 -6.37 -20.31
CA GLY A 245 7.27 -5.26 -20.61
C GLY A 245 5.80 -5.68 -20.61
N ASN A 246 5.47 -6.74 -21.35
CA ASN A 246 4.11 -7.28 -21.43
C ASN A 246 3.61 -7.74 -20.05
N GLN A 247 4.46 -8.44 -19.30
CA GLN A 247 4.14 -8.93 -17.97
C GLN A 247 3.85 -7.79 -16.96
N LEU A 248 4.63 -6.72 -17.02
CA LEU A 248 4.41 -5.55 -16.16
C LEU A 248 3.17 -4.75 -16.60
N GLU A 249 2.85 -4.73 -17.89
CA GLU A 249 1.62 -4.11 -18.39
C GLU A 249 0.36 -4.83 -17.89
N ASP A 250 0.34 -6.16 -17.90
CA ASP A 250 -0.76 -6.94 -17.32
C ASP A 250 -0.91 -6.67 -15.81
N LEU A 251 0.21 -6.48 -15.14
CA LEU A 251 0.24 -6.12 -13.72
C LEU A 251 -0.30 -4.70 -13.48
N GLU A 252 -0.09 -3.75 -14.39
CA GLU A 252 -0.67 -2.39 -14.31
C GLU A 252 -2.20 -2.44 -14.20
N LYS A 253 -2.86 -3.27 -15.02
CA LYS A 253 -4.33 -3.43 -15.00
C LYS A 253 -4.81 -3.99 -13.66
N THR A 254 -4.12 -5.03 -13.15
CA THR A 254 -4.42 -5.64 -11.86
C THR A 254 -4.31 -4.62 -10.71
N LEU A 255 -3.24 -3.81 -10.71
CA LEU A 255 -3.01 -2.80 -9.69
C LEU A 255 -3.97 -1.60 -9.83
N ALA A 256 -4.31 -1.19 -11.05
CA ALA A 256 -5.32 -0.17 -11.28
C ALA A 256 -6.69 -0.62 -10.76
N LEU A 257 -7.01 -1.91 -10.90
CA LEU A 257 -8.24 -2.47 -10.38
C LEU A 257 -8.29 -2.56 -8.86
N PHE A 258 -7.18 -2.90 -8.22
CA PHE A 258 -7.04 -2.81 -6.77
C PHE A 258 -7.34 -1.38 -6.27
N ILE A 259 -6.83 -0.36 -6.98
CA ILE A 259 -7.11 1.04 -6.68
C ILE A 259 -8.58 1.38 -6.93
N ASP A 260 -9.17 0.91 -8.03
CA ASP A 260 -10.60 1.09 -8.33
C ASP A 260 -11.47 0.49 -7.24
N LEU A 261 -11.29 -0.77 -6.87
CA LEU A 261 -12.05 -1.42 -5.81
C LEU A 261 -11.89 -0.70 -4.46
N ALA A 262 -10.69 -0.19 -4.15
CA ALA A 262 -10.48 0.57 -2.93
C ALA A 262 -11.23 1.92 -2.95
N ILE A 263 -11.38 2.54 -4.12
CA ILE A 263 -12.08 3.81 -4.34
C ILE A 263 -13.58 3.61 -4.57
N ASN A 264 -14.01 2.46 -5.08
CA ASN A 264 -15.36 2.17 -5.54
C ASN A 264 -15.72 0.69 -5.23
N PRO A 265 -15.92 0.32 -3.96
CA PRO A 265 -16.17 -1.07 -3.58
C PRO A 265 -17.60 -1.57 -3.84
N ASN A 266 -18.49 -0.80 -4.47
CA ASN A 266 -19.91 -1.18 -4.59
C ASN A 266 -20.28 -1.52 -6.04
N GLU A 267 -21.39 -2.25 -6.24
CA GLU A 267 -21.87 -2.72 -7.57
C GLU A 267 -22.06 -1.58 -8.58
N GLU A 268 -22.55 -0.43 -8.12
CA GLU A 268 -22.61 0.80 -8.91
C GLU A 268 -21.35 1.61 -8.61
N PRO A 269 -20.45 1.85 -9.59
CA PRO A 269 -19.24 2.61 -9.36
C PRO A 269 -19.58 4.05 -8.99
N LYS A 270 -19.55 4.31 -7.68
CA LYS A 270 -19.89 5.59 -7.06
C LYS A 270 -18.66 6.49 -6.94
N ARG A 271 -18.14 6.92 -8.09
CA ARG A 271 -17.27 8.10 -8.36
C ARG A 271 -16.38 7.82 -9.57
N LEU A 272 -16.28 8.80 -10.44
CA LEU A 272 -15.39 8.77 -11.58
C LEU A 272 -13.93 8.81 -11.07
N ILE A 273 -13.18 7.71 -11.24
CA ILE A 273 -11.72 7.76 -11.11
C ILE A 273 -11.25 8.89 -12.02
N SER A 274 -10.57 9.88 -11.46
CA SER A 274 -10.26 11.13 -12.13
C SER A 274 -8.91 11.07 -12.85
N SER A 275 -8.03 10.15 -12.44
CA SER A 275 -6.71 9.97 -13.03
C SER A 275 -6.80 9.45 -14.46
N PRO A 276 -6.25 10.18 -15.46
CA PRO A 276 -6.20 9.70 -16.84
C PRO A 276 -5.40 8.40 -16.99
N ILE A 277 -4.38 8.20 -16.15
CA ILE A 277 -3.55 6.99 -16.14
C ILE A 277 -4.41 5.80 -15.71
N LEU A 278 -5.10 5.90 -14.57
CA LEU A 278 -5.99 4.84 -14.11
C LEU A 278 -7.18 4.62 -15.06
N ARG A 279 -7.69 5.67 -15.72
CA ARG A 279 -8.72 5.55 -16.78
C ARG A 279 -8.24 4.69 -17.95
N ARG A 280 -7.05 4.95 -18.48
CA ARG A 280 -6.50 4.17 -19.61
C ARG A 280 -6.26 2.70 -19.26
N LEU A 281 -6.00 2.42 -17.99
CA LEU A 281 -5.72 1.07 -17.50
C LEU A 281 -6.97 0.25 -17.16
N LEU A 282 -8.17 0.83 -17.24
CA LEU A 282 -9.43 0.19 -16.85
C LEU A 282 -10.46 0.28 -17.99
N VAL A 283 -11.27 -0.76 -18.15
CA VAL A 283 -12.32 -0.86 -19.20
C VAL A 283 -13.68 -0.45 -18.59
N GLU A 284 -14.39 0.47 -19.27
CA GLU A 284 -15.75 1.03 -19.02
C GLU A 284 -16.11 1.59 -17.62
N ARG A 285 -16.79 2.76 -17.57
CA ARG A 285 -17.28 3.39 -16.31
C ARG A 285 -18.55 4.24 -16.47
N PRO A 286 -19.63 3.95 -15.71
CA PRO A 286 -20.77 4.87 -15.55
C PRO A 286 -20.56 5.94 -14.44
N ASN A 287 -21.45 6.95 -14.41
CA ASN A 287 -21.44 8.13 -13.53
C ASN A 287 -22.63 8.12 -12.55
N GLU A 288 -22.38 8.45 -11.26
CA GLU A 288 -23.14 9.30 -10.32
C GLU A 288 -22.86 8.93 -8.84
N ALA A 289 -23.24 9.81 -7.88
CA ALA A 289 -22.53 9.97 -6.60
C ALA A 289 -23.31 9.64 -5.32
N GLU A 290 -22.68 8.90 -4.40
CA GLU A 290 -23.00 8.81 -2.97
C GLU A 290 -21.72 8.60 -2.12
N ALA A 291 -21.83 8.73 -0.79
CA ALA A 291 -20.70 8.68 0.15
C ALA A 291 -20.26 7.25 0.50
N ILE A 292 -18.94 7.05 0.61
CA ILE A 292 -18.30 5.73 0.76
C ILE A 292 -17.65 5.59 2.17
N PRO A 293 -17.71 4.40 2.82
CA PRO A 293 -17.05 4.16 4.10
C PRO A 293 -15.53 4.40 4.08
N GLY A 294 -14.94 4.75 5.23
CA GLY A 294 -13.51 4.99 5.37
C GLY A 294 -12.70 3.71 5.62
N SER A 295 -11.47 3.65 5.09
CA SER A 295 -10.44 2.64 5.42
C SER A 295 -9.05 3.17 5.07
N LEU A 296 -7.97 2.58 5.62
CA LEU A 296 -6.60 2.96 5.24
C LEU A 296 -6.35 2.72 3.75
N THR A 297 -6.76 1.56 3.23
CA THR A 297 -6.56 1.21 1.81
C THR A 297 -7.24 2.21 0.88
N ARG A 298 -8.46 2.62 1.23
CA ARG A 298 -9.19 3.68 0.51
C ARG A 298 -8.47 5.03 0.60
N ALA A 299 -8.07 5.45 1.80
CA ALA A 299 -7.40 6.72 2.00
C ALA A 299 -6.09 6.80 1.20
N PHE A 300 -5.33 5.69 1.17
CA PHE A 300 -4.16 5.51 0.32
C PHE A 300 -4.51 5.64 -1.17
N ALA A 301 -5.52 4.91 -1.64
CA ALA A 301 -5.90 4.89 -3.05
C ALA A 301 -6.32 6.29 -3.55
N LEU A 302 -7.13 7.01 -2.76
CA LEU A 302 -7.53 8.39 -3.04
C LEU A 302 -6.34 9.36 -3.04
N GLN A 303 -5.37 9.17 -2.14
CA GLN A 303 -4.17 10.01 -2.15
C GLN A 303 -3.29 9.73 -3.37
N LEU A 304 -3.11 8.45 -3.71
CA LEU A 304 -2.36 8.04 -4.90
C LEU A 304 -3.00 8.58 -6.17
N GLU A 305 -4.32 8.45 -6.33
CA GLU A 305 -5.07 9.02 -7.45
C GLU A 305 -4.82 10.53 -7.58
N LYS A 306 -4.98 11.28 -6.47
CA LYS A 306 -4.69 12.72 -6.46
C LYS A 306 -3.25 13.04 -6.79
N GLU A 307 -2.29 12.22 -6.36
CA GLU A 307 -0.90 12.36 -6.75
C GLU A 307 -0.74 12.14 -8.25
N LEU A 308 -1.35 11.13 -8.85
CA LEU A 308 -1.28 10.86 -10.29
C LEU A 308 -1.91 11.98 -11.14
N GLU A 309 -2.97 12.61 -10.65
CA GLU A 309 -3.65 13.73 -11.33
C GLU A 309 -2.94 15.07 -11.22
N SER A 310 -2.06 15.22 -10.22
CA SER A 310 -1.53 16.55 -9.96
C SER A 310 -0.63 16.99 -11.11
N ASN A 311 -0.83 18.21 -11.61
CA ASN A 311 0.07 18.84 -12.59
C ASN A 311 1.48 19.18 -12.04
N GLN A 312 1.75 18.88 -10.77
CA GLN A 312 3.10 18.98 -10.20
C GLN A 312 4.04 17.96 -10.85
N GLY A 313 5.25 18.41 -11.21
CA GLY A 313 6.30 17.54 -11.72
C GLY A 313 6.77 16.50 -10.70
N TRP A 314 7.31 15.38 -11.22
CA TRP A 314 7.89 14.32 -10.40
C TRP A 314 9.38 14.59 -10.14
N PHE A 315 9.81 14.40 -8.89
CA PHE A 315 11.22 14.36 -8.52
C PHE A 315 11.74 12.93 -8.53
N LYS A 316 13.02 12.74 -8.91
CA LYS A 316 13.71 11.45 -8.85
C LYS A 316 14.58 11.37 -7.61
N CYS A 317 14.43 10.32 -6.80
CA CYS A 317 15.29 10.14 -5.64
C CYS A 317 16.71 9.74 -6.07
N SER A 318 17.73 10.43 -5.57
CA SER A 318 19.13 10.14 -5.89
C SER A 318 19.68 8.85 -5.28
N VAL A 319 18.97 8.26 -4.31
CA VAL A 319 19.38 7.02 -3.62
C VAL A 319 18.76 5.78 -4.25
N CYS A 320 17.46 5.84 -4.55
CA CYS A 320 16.69 4.66 -4.98
C CYS A 320 16.00 4.82 -6.35
N GLY A 321 16.18 5.96 -7.03
CA GLY A 321 15.68 6.19 -8.38
C GLY A 321 14.16 6.37 -8.53
N ARG A 322 13.36 6.06 -7.50
CA ARG A 322 11.90 6.13 -7.55
C ARG A 322 11.37 7.58 -7.64
N PRO A 323 10.20 7.78 -8.26
CA PRO A 323 9.58 9.09 -8.35
C PRO A 323 8.87 9.47 -7.05
N TYR A 324 8.81 10.76 -6.75
CA TYR A 324 8.04 11.31 -5.62
C TYR A 324 7.69 12.78 -5.88
N LYS A 325 6.59 13.28 -5.28
CA LYS A 325 6.14 14.68 -5.47
C LYS A 325 6.55 15.62 -4.36
N ASN A 326 6.45 15.20 -3.11
CA ASN A 326 6.72 16.07 -1.96
C ASN A 326 7.72 15.43 -1.00
N LYS A 327 8.45 16.24 -0.23
CA LYS A 327 9.33 15.73 0.82
C LYS A 327 8.48 14.98 1.85
N GLN A 328 8.71 13.68 1.99
CA GLN A 328 7.93 12.85 2.90
C GLN A 328 8.63 12.72 4.24
N GLN A 329 8.00 13.30 5.25
CA GLN A 329 8.34 13.04 6.64
C GLN A 329 7.41 11.95 7.15
N LEU A 330 7.95 11.04 7.97
CA LEU A 330 7.12 10.06 8.66
C LEU A 330 6.16 10.83 9.57
N MET A 331 4.87 10.76 9.29
CA MET A 331 3.79 11.49 9.96
C MET A 331 2.68 10.48 10.24
N HIS A 332 2.01 10.57 11.38
CA HIS A 332 0.93 9.64 11.72
C HIS A 332 -0.34 9.96 10.91
N ALA A 333 -1.31 9.03 10.87
CA ALA A 333 -2.63 9.36 10.34
C ALA A 333 -3.23 10.55 11.10
N ILE A 334 -4.01 11.36 10.39
CA ILE A 334 -4.58 12.59 10.94
C ILE A 334 -5.83 12.22 11.76
N ILE A 335 -5.71 12.30 13.08
CA ILE A 335 -6.77 11.91 14.03
C ILE A 335 -7.79 13.02 14.33
N ASN A 336 -7.56 14.23 13.82
CA ASN A 336 -8.46 15.38 13.99
C ASN A 336 -9.10 15.74 12.64
N GLN A 337 -10.43 15.79 12.61
CA GLN A 337 -11.20 16.14 11.41
C GLN A 337 -10.83 17.52 10.84
N GLU A 338 -10.72 18.55 11.68
CA GLU A 338 -10.35 19.91 11.24
C GLU A 338 -8.95 19.92 10.61
N ALA A 339 -8.00 19.18 11.19
CA ALA A 339 -6.66 19.04 10.64
C ALA A 339 -6.67 18.30 9.29
N ALA A 340 -7.54 17.29 9.14
CA ALA A 340 -7.69 16.54 7.89
C ALA A 340 -8.36 17.38 6.80
N GLU A 341 -9.34 18.22 7.16
CA GLU A 341 -9.96 19.18 6.23
C GLU A 341 -8.95 20.24 5.79
N LYS A 342 -8.15 20.78 6.72
CA LYS A 342 -7.03 21.68 6.40
C LYS A 342 -6.05 20.99 5.45
N GLU A 343 -5.67 19.74 5.71
CA GLU A 343 -4.77 19.00 4.83
C GLU A 343 -5.38 18.79 3.43
N ARG A 344 -6.68 18.46 3.36
CA ARG A 344 -7.42 18.30 2.10
C ARG A 344 -7.49 19.58 1.29
N CYS A 345 -7.66 20.74 1.94
CA CYS A 345 -7.81 22.05 1.31
C CYS A 345 -6.50 22.78 1.05
N LYS A 346 -5.35 22.30 1.56
CA LYS A 346 -4.05 22.91 1.31
C LYS A 346 -3.74 22.88 -0.18
N ALA A 347 -3.55 24.07 -0.77
CA ALA A 347 -2.92 24.18 -2.07
C ALA A 347 -1.54 23.53 -2.00
N ARG A 348 -1.32 22.48 -2.81
CA ARG A 348 -0.05 21.77 -2.82
C ARG A 348 1.05 22.75 -3.25
N ARG A 349 2.03 22.96 -2.36
CA ARG A 349 3.09 23.95 -2.56
C ARG A 349 3.86 23.66 -3.84
N THR A 350 3.95 24.63 -4.74
CA THR A 350 4.76 24.57 -5.97
C THR A 350 6.22 24.97 -5.73
N THR A 351 6.55 25.49 -4.55
CA THR A 351 7.71 26.37 -4.34
C THR A 351 8.77 25.88 -3.35
N ARG A 352 8.75 24.62 -2.88
CA ARG A 352 9.88 24.13 -2.09
C ARG A 352 11.03 23.74 -3.02
N LYS A 353 12.25 24.21 -2.71
CA LYS A 353 13.48 23.73 -3.35
C LYS A 353 13.44 22.20 -3.39
N PRO A 354 13.62 21.56 -4.56
CA PRO A 354 13.60 20.11 -4.66
C PRO A 354 14.68 19.54 -3.76
N ASN A 355 14.30 18.65 -2.84
CA ASN A 355 15.27 17.81 -2.15
C ASN A 355 15.73 16.73 -3.16
N SER A 356 16.86 16.08 -2.93
CA SER A 356 17.28 14.94 -3.75
C SER A 356 16.74 13.60 -3.23
N PHE A 357 16.01 13.61 -2.10
CA PHE A 357 15.63 12.41 -1.35
C PHE A 357 14.12 12.30 -1.16
N CYS A 358 13.57 11.13 -1.48
CA CYS A 358 12.15 10.83 -1.28
C CYS A 358 11.77 10.73 0.20
N CYS A 359 12.69 10.34 1.09
CA CYS A 359 12.39 10.19 2.52
C CYS A 359 13.56 10.59 3.40
N ARG A 360 13.27 10.82 4.70
CA ARG A 360 14.28 11.16 5.71
C ARG A 360 15.33 10.05 5.88
N ALA A 361 14.97 8.78 5.72
CA ALA A 361 15.91 7.67 5.81
C ALA A 361 16.98 7.73 4.72
N HIS A 362 16.60 8.07 3.48
CA HIS A 362 17.56 8.26 2.38
C HIS A 362 18.44 9.51 2.56
N GLU A 363 17.85 10.61 3.05
CA GLU A 363 18.60 11.83 3.40
C GLU A 363 19.66 11.52 4.48
N GLU A 364 19.27 10.80 5.52
CA GLU A 364 20.15 10.43 6.63
C GLU A 364 21.24 9.43 6.22
N SER A 365 20.90 8.42 5.41
CA SER A 365 21.86 7.48 4.85
C SER A 365 22.98 8.19 4.07
N MET A 366 22.62 9.20 3.27
CA MET A 366 23.60 10.00 2.53
C MET A 366 24.39 10.98 3.42
N ARG A 367 23.80 11.51 4.49
CA ARG A 367 24.55 12.29 5.50
C ARG A 367 25.62 11.45 6.17
N ARG A 368 25.27 10.24 6.61
CA ARG A 368 26.22 9.32 7.27
C ARG A 368 27.39 8.96 6.36
N LYS A 369 27.15 8.75 5.07
CA LYS A 369 28.21 8.52 4.07
C LYS A 369 29.15 9.72 3.84
N ARG A 370 28.70 10.94 4.14
CA ARG A 370 29.48 12.18 3.98
C ARG A 370 30.29 12.55 5.21
N ILE A 371 30.03 11.95 6.37
CA ILE A 371 30.84 12.12 7.57
C ILE A 371 32.01 11.12 7.42
N PRO A 372 33.25 11.58 7.19
CA PRO A 372 34.40 10.67 7.21
C PRO A 372 34.48 10.05 8.60
N ASN A 373 34.76 8.75 8.69
CA ASN A 373 35.13 8.09 9.96
C ASN A 373 36.28 8.89 10.60
N ARG A 374 35.96 9.75 11.56
CA ARG A 374 36.92 10.55 12.30
C ARG A 374 37.00 10.00 13.72
N THR A 375 37.68 8.86 13.84
CA THR A 375 38.24 8.20 15.04
C THR A 375 38.59 6.77 14.60
N THR A 376 39.82 6.28 14.60
CA THR A 376 40.86 6.40 15.62
C THR A 376 42.26 6.61 14.99
N ASN A 377 42.93 7.70 15.33
CA ASN A 377 44.40 7.82 15.27
C ASN A 377 44.83 8.93 16.23
N SER A 378 44.91 8.57 17.50
CA SER A 378 45.51 9.29 18.63
C SER A 378 45.57 8.22 19.73
N GLU A 379 46.69 7.76 20.29
CA GLU A 379 48.04 8.26 20.44
C GLU A 379 48.94 7.04 20.65
N MET A 380 50.12 7.01 20.02
CA MET A 380 51.34 6.54 20.67
C MET A 380 52.50 7.29 20.02
N GLY A 381 52.76 8.47 20.57
CA GLY A 381 54.05 9.14 20.39
C GLY A 381 55.14 8.39 21.16
N PRO A 382 56.40 8.44 20.69
CA PRO A 382 57.50 7.70 21.28
C PRO A 382 57.97 8.38 22.57
N ASN A 383 58.10 7.60 23.65
CA ASN A 383 58.78 8.05 24.86
C ASN A 383 60.31 7.96 24.68
N SER A 384 60.94 9.13 24.63
CA SER A 384 62.32 9.42 25.03
C SER A 384 62.21 10.59 26.02
N SER A 385 62.86 10.68 27.19
CA SER A 385 64.02 10.00 27.76
C SER A 385 64.25 10.54 29.19
N GLU A 386 64.80 9.71 30.10
CA GLU A 386 65.68 10.04 31.27
C GLU A 386 65.09 10.88 32.44
N SER A 387 65.42 10.72 33.73
CA SER A 387 66.55 10.11 34.45
C SER A 387 66.26 10.01 35.97
N ILE A 388 66.71 8.93 36.62
CA ILE A 388 67.57 8.78 37.82
C ILE A 388 67.57 7.29 38.20
#